data_AF-A0A1Q8YJ96-F1
#
_entry.id   AF-A0A1Q8YJ96-F1
#
_cell.length_a   1.000
_cell.length_b   1.000
_cell.length_c   1.000
_cell.angle_alpha   90.00
_cell.angle_beta   90.00
_cell.angle_gamma   90.00
#
_symmetry.space_group_name_H-M   'P 1'
#
loop_
_entity.id
_entity.type
_entity.pdbx_description
1 polymer ?
#
loop_
_entity_poly.entity_id
_entity_poly.type
_entity_poly.pdbx_seq_one_letter_code
_entity_poly.pdbx_strand_id
1 'polypeptide(L)'
;MPNQDKRFDAIDRQLLSALQQDGRATVGELAQQVSLSASPCWRRIKNLEDAGVIEGYHARLSRQKLGYGVTGFAGAISHNQP
;
A
#
# COMPACT_ATOMS: atom_id res chain seq x y z
N MET A 1 19.46 -9.37 -8.98
CA MET A 1 18.44 -8.68 -8.17
C MET A 1 18.53 -9.25 -6.76
N PRO A 2 19.20 -8.60 -5.79
CA PRO A 2 19.42 -9.22 -4.49
C PRO A 2 18.11 -9.24 -3.70
N ASN A 3 17.85 -10.40 -3.13
CA ASN A 3 16.66 -10.81 -2.42
C ASN A 3 16.45 -9.97 -1.14
N GLN A 4 15.32 -9.30 -0.99
CA GLN A 4 15.00 -8.32 0.09
C GLN A 4 14.15 -8.93 1.22
N ASP A 5 14.30 -10.22 1.50
CA ASP A 5 13.47 -10.96 2.48
C ASP A 5 13.70 -10.57 3.96
N LYS A 6 14.26 -9.38 4.23
CA LYS A 6 14.40 -8.81 5.57
C LYS A 6 14.02 -7.32 5.66
N ARG A 7 13.19 -6.80 4.75
CA ARG A 7 12.89 -5.35 4.67
C ARG A 7 11.68 -4.88 5.49
N PHE A 8 10.75 -5.76 5.82
CA PHE A 8 9.56 -5.44 6.63
C PHE A 8 9.42 -6.44 7.76
N ASP A 9 9.17 -5.97 8.97
CA ASP A 9 8.88 -6.87 10.08
C ASP A 9 7.40 -7.34 10.06
N ALA A 10 7.02 -8.16 11.03
CA ALA A 10 5.65 -8.69 11.09
C ALA A 10 4.61 -7.58 11.32
N ILE A 11 4.96 -6.53 12.06
CA ILE A 11 4.07 -5.42 12.34
C ILE A 11 3.88 -4.58 11.08
N ASP A 12 4.94 -4.30 10.34
CA ASP A 12 4.85 -3.55 9.09
C ASP A 12 3.94 -4.27 8.08
N ARG A 13 4.04 -5.60 7.98
CA ARG A 13 3.14 -6.41 7.13
C ARG A 13 1.68 -6.33 7.58
N GLN A 14 1.42 -6.42 8.90
CA GLN A 14 0.06 -6.30 9.43
C GLN A 14 -0.51 -4.90 9.19
N LEU A 15 0.30 -3.87 9.39
CA LEU A 15 -0.09 -2.47 9.18
C LEU A 15 -0.42 -2.19 7.71
N LEU A 16 0.41 -2.67 6.79
CA LEU A 16 0.14 -2.57 5.35
C LEU A 16 -1.13 -3.32 4.96
N SER A 17 -1.35 -4.53 5.50
CA SER A 17 -2.59 -5.28 5.26
C SER A 17 -3.81 -4.53 5.77
N ALA A 18 -3.73 -3.94 6.97
CA ALA A 18 -4.81 -3.15 7.55
C ALA A 18 -5.12 -1.91 6.71
N LEU A 19 -4.09 -1.16 6.29
CA LEU A 19 -4.22 0.01 5.43
C LEU A 19 -4.77 -0.31 4.03
N GLN A 20 -4.39 -1.44 3.45
CA GLN A 20 -4.95 -1.88 2.17
C GLN A 20 -6.44 -2.23 2.28
N GLN A 21 -6.86 -2.73 3.45
CA GLN A 21 -8.24 -3.09 3.71
C GLN A 21 -9.09 -1.85 4.00
N ASP A 22 -8.56 -0.91 4.78
CA ASP A 22 -9.15 0.38 5.06
C ASP A 22 -8.10 1.51 5.07
N GLY A 23 -7.93 2.15 3.91
CA GLY A 23 -7.02 3.28 3.75
C GLY A 23 -7.48 4.56 4.44
N ARG A 24 -8.66 4.58 5.09
CA ARG A 24 -9.16 5.71 5.87
C ARG A 24 -9.04 5.49 7.37
N ALA A 25 -8.59 4.31 7.80
CA ALA A 25 -8.39 4.00 9.20
C ALA A 25 -7.44 5.02 9.85
N THR A 26 -7.82 5.49 11.02
CA THR A 26 -6.99 6.37 11.83
C THR A 26 -5.80 5.61 12.39
N VAL A 27 -4.73 6.33 12.72
CA VAL A 27 -3.56 5.76 13.38
C VAL A 27 -3.93 5.02 14.68
N GLY A 28 -4.96 5.50 15.40
CA GLY A 28 -5.46 4.87 16.62
C GLY A 28 -6.10 3.50 16.35
N GLU A 29 -6.94 3.39 15.33
CA GLU A 29 -7.57 2.13 14.92
C GLU A 29 -6.53 1.13 14.42
N LEU A 30 -5.58 1.59 13.60
CA LEU A 30 -4.47 0.77 13.12
C LEU A 30 -3.59 0.28 14.27
N ALA A 31 -3.29 1.16 15.24
CA ALA A 31 -2.49 0.82 16.42
C ALA A 31 -3.15 -0.27 17.27
N GLN A 32 -4.48 -0.22 17.44
CA GLN A 32 -5.23 -1.27 18.13
C GLN A 32 -5.13 -2.60 17.39
N GLN A 33 -5.25 -2.61 16.05
CA GLN A 33 -5.16 -3.84 15.25
C GLN A 33 -3.78 -4.50 15.29
N VAL A 34 -2.70 -3.70 15.35
CA VAL A 34 -1.32 -4.23 15.40
C VAL A 34 -0.73 -4.30 16.80
N SER A 35 -1.55 -4.14 17.85
CA SER A 35 -1.13 -4.20 19.26
C SER A 35 0.01 -3.21 19.61
N LEU A 36 -0.07 -1.99 19.08
CA LEU A 36 0.85 -0.88 19.38
C LEU A 36 0.11 0.30 20.00
N SER A 37 0.87 1.22 20.60
CA SER A 37 0.37 2.56 20.89
C SER A 37 0.44 3.46 19.64
N ALA A 38 -0.30 4.56 19.65
CA ALA A 38 -0.44 5.44 18.48
C ALA A 38 0.91 6.01 17.99
N SER A 39 1.81 6.39 18.90
CA SER A 39 3.12 6.98 18.55
C SER A 39 4.05 6.05 17.74
N PRO A 40 4.35 4.82 18.20
CA PRO A 40 5.15 3.87 17.41
C PRO A 40 4.45 3.40 16.14
N CYS A 41 3.11 3.30 16.14
CA CYS A 41 2.34 3.01 14.93
C CYS A 41 2.54 4.12 13.88
N TRP A 42 2.35 5.38 14.27
CA TRP A 42 2.54 6.54 13.40
C TRP A 42 3.95 6.58 12.79
N ARG A 43 4.98 6.36 13.62
CA ARG A 43 6.37 6.36 13.14
C ARG A 43 6.62 5.28 12.08
N ARG A 44 6.01 4.10 12.23
CA ARG A 44 6.11 3.03 11.22
C ARG A 44 5.42 3.42 9.92
N ILE A 45 4.19 3.94 9.98
CA ILE A 45 3.48 4.44 8.79
C ILE A 45 4.34 5.49 8.08
N LYS A 46 4.87 6.47 8.82
CA LYS A 46 5.71 7.53 8.28
C LYS A 46 6.97 6.99 7.60
N ASN A 47 7.65 6.02 8.22
CA ASN A 47 8.81 5.38 7.62
C ASN A 47 8.48 4.61 6.33
N LEU A 48 7.30 3.95 6.28
CA LEU A 48 6.85 3.24 5.08
C LEU A 48 6.49 4.20 3.94
N GLU A 49 5.91 5.36 4.26
CA GLU A 49 5.67 6.45 3.31
C GLU A 49 6.98 7.06 2.80
N ASP A 50 7.88 7.43 3.69
CA ASP A 50 9.17 8.06 3.34
C ASP A 50 10.07 7.11 2.54
N ALA A 51 9.95 5.80 2.77
CA ALA A 51 10.64 4.77 1.98
C ALA A 51 9.96 4.46 0.63
N GLY A 52 8.87 5.13 0.29
CA GLY A 52 8.11 4.91 -0.95
C GLY A 52 7.39 3.55 -1.01
N VAL A 53 7.18 2.91 0.14
CA VAL A 53 6.46 1.63 0.23
C VAL A 53 4.95 1.89 0.23
N ILE A 54 4.54 2.96 0.91
CA ILE A 54 3.21 3.53 0.76
C ILE A 54 3.33 4.69 -0.25
N GLU A 55 2.93 4.43 -1.49
CA GLU A 55 3.00 5.43 -2.57
C GLU A 55 1.88 6.48 -2.48
N GLY A 56 0.77 6.14 -1.83
CA GLY A 56 -0.36 7.03 -1.66
C GLY A 56 -1.62 6.33 -1.17
N TYR A 57 -2.63 7.13 -0.86
CA TYR A 57 -3.94 6.68 -0.40
C TYR A 57 -5.01 7.08 -1.42
N HIS A 58 -5.81 6.11 -1.86
CA HIS A 58 -6.75 6.31 -2.96
C HIS A 58 -8.13 5.74 -2.66
N ALA A 59 -9.16 6.39 -3.19
CA ALA A 59 -10.51 5.86 -3.17
C ALA A 59 -10.65 4.75 -4.21
N ARG A 60 -11.28 3.63 -3.81
CA ARG A 60 -11.68 2.57 -4.75
C ARG A 60 -13.00 2.95 -5.41
N LEU A 61 -12.95 3.35 -6.68
CA LEU A 61 -14.12 3.83 -7.41
C LEU A 61 -14.79 2.72 -8.23
N SER A 62 -16.12 2.78 -8.34
CA SER A 62 -16.87 1.88 -9.22
C SER A 62 -16.75 2.35 -10.66
N ARG A 63 -16.02 1.58 -11.48
CA ARG A 63 -15.84 1.85 -12.91
C ARG A 63 -17.17 1.87 -13.66
N GLN A 64 -18.07 0.94 -13.35
CA GLN A 64 -19.40 0.84 -13.96
C GLN A 64 -20.25 2.10 -13.69
N LYS A 65 -20.29 2.58 -12.42
CA LYS A 65 -21.07 3.77 -12.07
C LYS A 65 -20.49 5.06 -12.68
N LEU A 66 -19.20 5.06 -13.01
CA LEU A 66 -18.53 6.17 -13.67
C LEU A 66 -18.62 6.11 -15.22
N GLY A 67 -19.33 5.12 -15.79
CA GLY A 67 -19.46 4.98 -17.23
C GLY A 67 -18.24 4.36 -17.94
N TYR A 68 -17.25 3.86 -17.18
CA TYR A 68 -16.08 3.17 -17.74
C TYR A 68 -16.40 1.68 -17.96
N GLY A 69 -17.11 1.38 -19.05
CA GLY A 69 -17.62 0.05 -19.35
C GLY A 69 -16.61 -0.96 -19.91
N VAL A 70 -15.46 -0.51 -20.42
CA VAL A 70 -14.46 -1.39 -21.05
C VAL A 70 -13.12 -1.24 -20.33
N THR A 71 -12.49 -2.37 -20.02
CA THR A 71 -11.11 -2.45 -19.54
C THR A 71 -10.33 -3.29 -20.52
N GLY A 72 -9.29 -2.71 -21.13
CA GLY A 72 -8.36 -3.43 -21.99
C GLY A 72 -6.99 -3.55 -21.33
N PHE A 73 -6.28 -4.63 -21.65
CA PHE A 73 -4.85 -4.76 -21.36
C PHE A 73 -4.10 -4.64 -22.69
N ALA A 74 -3.08 -3.78 -22.74
CA ALA A 74 -2.20 -3.65 -23.89
C ALA A 74 -0.79 -4.05 -23.47
N GLY A 75 -0.22 -5.06 -24.14
CA GLY A 75 1.18 -5.44 -23.97
C GLY A 75 2.02 -4.73 -25.02
N ALA A 76 3.01 -3.95 -24.59
CA ALA A 76 4.04 -3.41 -25.47
C ALA A 76 5.32 -4.22 -25.28
N ILE A 77 5.85 -4.77 -26.36
CA ILE A 77 7.17 -5.42 -26.37
C ILE A 77 8.15 -4.38 -26.90
N SER A 78 9.06 -3.90 -26.06
CA SER A 78 10.12 -3.00 -26.51
C SER A 78 11.24 -3.82 -27.15
N HIS A 79 11.44 -3.65 -28.45
CA HIS A 79 12.61 -4.21 -29.14
C HIS A 79 13.76 -3.22 -28.98
N ASN A 80 14.60 -3.44 -27.97
CA ASN A 80 15.79 -2.63 -27.71
C ASN A 80 16.92 -3.11 -28.63
N GLN A 81 17.08 -2.48 -29.80
CA GLN A 81 18.26 -2.70 -30.64
C GLN A 81 19.49 -1.96 -30.07
N PRO A 82 20.67 -2.60 -30.10
CA PRO A 82 21.90 -2.08 -29.50
C PRO A 82 22.48 -0.87 -30.23
#